data_AF-A0A916GSU5-F1
#
_entry.id   AF-A0A916GSU5-F1
#
_cell.length_a   1.000
_cell.length_b   1.000
_cell.length_c   1.000
_cell.angle_alpha   90.00
_cell.angle_beta   90.00
_cell.angle_gamma   90.00
#
_symmetry.space_group_name_H-M   'P 1'
#
loop_
_entity.id
_entity.type
_entity.pdbx_description
1 polymer ?
#
loop_
_entity_poly.entity_id
_entity_poly.type
_entity_poly.pdbx_seq_one_letter_code
_entity_poly.pdbx_strand_id
1 'polypeptide(L)'
;MLQRIREYVRVAVIHGPGKKLRPVWFDWRRQKHDVKEVTYHWRHRDGNDLILHYSVTDGTALYELNYNVTEQVWVLESVDSDKA
;
A
#
# COMPACT_ATOMS: atom_id res chain seq x y z
N MET A 1 12.05 -1.49 -12.52
CA MET A 1 12.29 -0.03 -12.58
C MET A 1 11.40 0.64 -11.57
N LEU A 2 12.03 1.25 -10.56
CA LEU A 2 11.34 1.94 -9.47
C LEU A 2 10.89 3.36 -9.89
N GLN A 3 9.61 3.66 -9.67
CA GLN A 3 9.00 4.96 -9.88
C GLN A 3 8.35 5.45 -8.58
N ARG A 4 8.61 6.71 -8.20
CA ARG A 4 7.87 7.37 -7.12
C ARG A 4 6.58 7.96 -7.66
N ILE A 5 5.47 7.70 -6.99
CA ILE A 5 4.12 8.08 -7.42
C ILE A 5 3.52 9.14 -6.49
N ARG A 6 3.41 8.84 -5.18
CA ARG A 6 2.83 9.71 -4.14
C ARG A 6 1.42 10.20 -4.46
N GLU A 7 0.56 9.28 -4.89
CA GLU A 7 -0.85 9.55 -5.21
C GLU A 7 -1.77 8.96 -4.13
N TYR A 8 -2.83 9.69 -3.76
CA TYR A 8 -3.88 9.12 -2.91
C TYR A 8 -4.65 8.04 -3.68
N VAL A 9 -4.88 6.90 -3.03
CA VAL A 9 -5.55 5.75 -3.63
C VAL A 9 -6.66 5.21 -2.75
N ARG A 10 -7.62 4.51 -3.35
CA ARG A 10 -8.63 3.76 -2.59
C ARG A 10 -8.09 2.36 -2.35
N VAL A 11 -8.19 1.87 -1.13
CA VAL A 11 -7.71 0.53 -0.75
C VAL A 11 -8.81 -0.18 0.02
N ALA A 12 -9.14 -1.40 -0.40
CA ALA A 12 -9.92 -2.30 0.43
C ALA A 12 -9.01 -3.10 1.34
N VAL A 13 -9.45 -3.25 2.58
CA VAL A 13 -8.71 -3.93 3.63
C VAL A 13 -9.61 -4.88 4.40
N ILE A 14 -9.00 -5.94 4.93
CA ILE A 14 -9.60 -6.78 5.96
C ILE A 14 -9.01 -6.36 7.30
N HIS A 15 -9.88 -6.07 8.27
CA HIS A 15 -9.50 -5.98 9.68
C HIS A 15 -9.41 -7.38 10.26
N GLY A 16 -8.18 -7.91 10.32
CA GLY A 16 -7.90 -9.22 10.90
C GLY A 16 -7.77 -9.17 12.42
N PRO A 17 -7.79 -10.34 13.08
CA PRO A 17 -7.57 -10.43 14.52
C PRO A 17 -6.20 -9.85 14.91
N GLY A 18 -6.13 -9.23 16.09
CA GLY A 18 -4.88 -8.70 16.64
C GLY A 18 -4.40 -7.38 16.04
N LYS A 19 -5.32 -6.46 15.72
CA LYS A 19 -5.02 -5.11 15.17
C LYS A 19 -4.22 -5.16 13.85
N LYS A 20 -4.50 -6.16 13.00
CA LYS A 20 -3.85 -6.32 11.69
C LYS A 20 -4.76 -5.81 10.59
N LEU A 21 -4.28 -4.84 9.84
CA LEU A 21 -4.87 -4.40 8.57
C LEU A 21 -4.21 -5.19 7.44
N ARG A 22 -5.01 -5.84 6.60
CA ARG A 22 -4.55 -6.57 5.42
C ARG A 22 -5.14 -5.95 4.16
N PRO A 23 -4.33 -5.29 3.31
CA PRO A 23 -4.75 -4.87 1.97
C PRO A 23 -5.19 -6.08 1.14
N VAL A 24 -6.30 -5.93 0.41
CA VAL A 24 -6.82 -6.96 -0.50
C VAL A 24 -6.91 -6.50 -1.95
N TRP A 25 -7.19 -5.23 -2.18
CA TRP A 25 -7.06 -4.60 -3.49
C TRP A 25 -6.93 -3.09 -3.34
N PHE A 26 -6.42 -2.43 -4.36
CA PHE A 26 -6.41 -0.97 -4.44
C PHE A 26 -6.80 -0.50 -5.84
N ASP A 27 -7.34 0.71 -5.92
CA ASP A 27 -7.67 1.38 -7.19
C ASP A 27 -6.62 2.47 -7.44
N TRP A 28 -5.85 2.29 -8.50
CA TRP A 28 -4.89 3.26 -9.00
C TRP A 28 -5.24 3.61 -10.45
N ARG A 29 -5.46 4.90 -10.73
CA ARG A 29 -5.84 5.40 -12.07
C ARG A 29 -7.04 4.67 -12.70
N ARG A 30 -8.06 4.41 -11.87
CA ARG A 30 -9.30 3.69 -12.25
C ARG A 30 -9.07 2.25 -12.67
N GLN A 31 -7.91 1.68 -12.34
CA GLN A 31 -7.60 0.27 -12.51
C GLN A 31 -7.54 -0.39 -11.13
N LYS A 32 -8.28 -1.49 -10.98
CA LYS A 32 -8.22 -2.31 -9.78
C LYS A 32 -6.99 -3.22 -9.86
N HIS A 33 -6.18 -3.19 -8.81
CA HIS A 33 -5.06 -4.09 -8.58
C HIS A 33 -5.40 -4.99 -7.39
N ASP A 34 -5.60 -6.29 -7.66
CA ASP A 34 -5.81 -7.28 -6.62
C ASP A 34 -4.47 -7.58 -5.93
N VAL A 35 -4.44 -7.49 -4.60
CA VAL A 35 -3.25 -7.80 -3.81
C VAL A 35 -3.15 -9.32 -3.69
N LYS A 36 -2.19 -9.89 -4.41
CA LYS A 36 -1.88 -11.33 -4.34
C LYS A 36 -1.13 -11.65 -3.06
N GLU A 37 -0.17 -10.81 -2.69
CA GLU A 37 0.67 -11.01 -1.52
C GLU A 37 1.12 -9.67 -0.92
N VAL A 38 1.22 -9.62 0.42
CA VAL A 38 1.92 -8.58 1.15
C VAL A 38 3.31 -9.12 1.47
N THR A 39 4.34 -8.69 0.73
CA THR A 39 5.70 -9.24 0.81
C THR A 39 6.49 -8.68 1.98
N TYR A 40 6.18 -7.45 2.39
CA TYR A 40 6.79 -6.81 3.54
C TYR A 40 5.82 -5.84 4.20
N HIS A 41 5.91 -5.72 5.52
CA HIS A 41 5.15 -4.74 6.27
C HIS A 41 5.99 -4.19 7.41
N TRP A 42 5.89 -2.88 7.62
CA TRP A 42 6.54 -2.21 8.74
C TRP A 42 5.74 -0.95 9.09
N ARG A 43 6.13 -0.29 10.17
CA ARG A 43 5.47 0.94 10.63
C ARG A 43 6.49 1.86 11.24
N HIS A 44 6.24 3.17 11.13
CA HIS A 44 7.00 4.17 11.86
C HIS A 44 6.10 5.30 12.32
N ARG A 45 6.66 6.18 13.14
CA ARG A 45 6.03 7.44 13.49
C ARG A 45 6.70 8.58 12.74
N ASP A 46 5.92 9.39 12.05
CA ASP A 46 6.35 10.66 11.49
C ASP A 46 5.70 11.79 12.30
N GLY A 47 6.48 12.40 13.19
CA GLY A 47 5.94 13.21 14.28
C GLY A 47 4.93 12.41 15.12
N ASN A 48 3.68 12.86 15.17
CA ASN A 48 2.60 12.19 15.89
C ASN A 48 1.88 11.11 15.07
N ASP A 49 2.08 11.09 13.76
CA ASP A 49 1.36 10.21 12.86
C ASP A 49 1.97 8.82 12.84
N LEU A 50 1.13 7.80 13.01
CA LEU A 50 1.52 6.41 12.81
C LEU A 50 1.29 6.05 11.35
N ILE A 51 2.36 5.76 10.63
CA ILE A 51 2.31 5.33 9.23
C ILE A 51 2.55 3.82 9.15
N LEU A 52 1.63 3.12 8.50
CA LEU A 52 1.76 1.69 8.19
C LEU A 52 2.18 1.53 6.74
N HIS A 53 3.30 0.86 6.50
CA HIS A 53 3.83 0.58 5.17
C HIS A 53 3.55 -0.86 4.78
N TYR A 54 3.08 -1.05 3.56
CA TYR A 54 2.79 -2.34 2.96
C TYR A 54 3.46 -2.43 1.59
N SER A 55 4.45 -3.30 1.46
CA SER A 55 4.91 -3.75 0.16
C SER A 55 3.99 -4.87 -0.32
N VAL A 56 3.32 -4.66 -1.45
CA VAL A 56 2.33 -5.58 -2.00
C VAL A 56 2.62 -5.88 -3.45
N THR A 57 2.21 -7.05 -3.92
CA THR A 57 2.31 -7.41 -5.34
C THR A 57 0.96 -7.90 -5.87
N ASP A 58 0.67 -7.54 -7.12
CA ASP A 58 -0.41 -8.12 -7.92
C ASP A 58 0.08 -9.32 -8.77
N GLY A 59 1.36 -9.70 -8.63
CA GLY A 59 2.03 -10.72 -9.44
C GLY A 59 2.73 -10.19 -10.69
N THR A 60 2.60 -8.90 -11.00
CA THR A 60 3.25 -8.25 -12.16
C THR A 60 4.22 -7.14 -11.76
N ALA A 61 3.94 -6.45 -10.66
CA ALA A 61 4.79 -5.41 -10.09
C ALA A 61 4.75 -5.43 -8.56
N LEU A 62 5.68 -4.72 -7.94
CA LEU A 62 5.69 -4.41 -6.52
C LEU A 62 5.19 -2.98 -6.31
N TYR A 63 4.33 -2.79 -5.32
CA TYR A 63 3.75 -1.50 -4.96
C TYR A 63 4.01 -1.23 -3.49
N GLU A 64 4.28 0.02 -3.14
CA GLU A 64 4.37 0.46 -1.75
C GLU A 64 3.13 1.27 -1.39
N LEU A 65 2.28 0.73 -0.52
CA LEU A 65 1.09 1.38 0.01
C LEU A 65 1.35 1.85 1.44
N ASN A 66 1.09 3.13 1.69
CA ASN A 66 1.23 3.75 3.01
C ASN A 66 -0.15 4.15 3.54
N TYR A 67 -0.45 3.75 4.77
CA TYR A 67 -1.66 4.16 5.47
C TYR A 67 -1.29 5.06 6.65
N ASN A 68 -1.73 6.32 6.60
CA ASN A 68 -1.65 7.20 7.77
C ASN A 68 -2.84 6.90 8.68
N VAL A 69 -2.57 6.41 9.89
CA VAL A 69 -3.62 6.02 10.85
C VAL A 69 -4.33 7.23 11.44
N THR A 70 -3.67 8.38 11.55
CA THR A 70 -4.25 9.62 12.07
C THR A 70 -5.21 10.22 11.04
N GLU A 71 -4.71 10.46 9.83
CA GLU A 71 -5.45 11.11 8.74
C GLU A 71 -6.40 10.14 8.00
N GLN A 72 -6.27 8.84 8.24
CA GLN A 72 -7.08 7.77 7.64
C GLN A 72 -7.03 7.75 6.11
N VAL A 73 -5.88 8.09 5.53
CA VAL A 73 -5.65 8.14 4.08
C VAL A 73 -4.64 7.09 3.63
N TRP A 74 -4.84 6.59 2.41
CA TRP A 74 -3.92 5.70 1.72
C TRP A 74 -3.17 6.44 0.61
N VAL A 75 -1.87 6.19 0.51
CA VAL A 75 -0.99 6.72 -0.53
C VAL A 75 -0.27 5.55 -1.21
N LEU A 76 -0.23 5.56 -2.54
CA LEU A 76 0.71 4.77 -3.31
C LEU A 76 2.03 5.53 -3.39
N GLU A 77 3.04 5.11 -2.64
CA GLU A 77 4.33 5.80 -2.56
C GLU A 77 5.18 5.50 -3.80
N SER A 78 5.28 4.22 -4.17
CA SER A 78 6.14 3.78 -5.26
C SER A 78 5.62 2.53 -5.96
N VAL A 79 6.09 2.33 -7.19
CA VAL A 79 5.90 1.11 -7.99
C VAL A 79 7.24 0.66 -8.54
N ASP A 80 7.57 -0.61 -8.38
CA ASP A 80 8.70 -1.25 -9.04
C ASP A 80 8.19 -2.35 -9.98
N SER A 81 8.43 -2.20 -11.28
CA SER A 81 7.98 -3.13 -12.31
C SER A 81 9.11 -3.48 -13.26
N ASP A 82 9.16 -4.72 -13.75
CA ASP A 82 10.23 -5.20 -14.65
C ASP A 82 10.16 -4.64 -16.08
N LYS A 83 9.36 -3.60 -16.36
CA LYS A 83 9.25 -3.05 -17.70
C LYS A 83 10.55 -2.39 -18.16
N ALA A 84 11.13 -2.99 -19.20
CA ALA A 84 12.08 -2.40 -20.15
C ALA A 84 11.42 -1.31 -21.00
#